data_AF-A0A7C4YFD1-F1
#
_entry.id   AF-A0A7C4YFD1-F1
#
_cell.length_a   1.000
_cell.length_b   1.000
_cell.length_c   1.000
_cell.angle_alpha   90.00
_cell.angle_beta   90.00
_cell.angle_gamma   90.00
#
_symmetry.space_group_name_H-M   'P 1'
#
loop_
_entity.id
_entity.type
_entity.pdbx_description
1 polymer ?
#
loop_
_entity_poly.entity_id
_entity_poly.type
_entity_poly.pdbx_seq_one_letter_code
_entity_poly.pdbx_strand_id
1 'polypeptide(L)' 'MSQAKVIRVRRERRKFRVRKGVQGTAERPRLSVFRSSKHIYVQLIDDIARKTLA' A
#
# COMPACT_ATOMS: atom_id res chain seq x y z
N MET A 1 14.67 18.55 7.21
CA MET A 1 14.35 17.36 6.38
C MET A 1 14.00 17.82 4.98
N SER A 2 14.45 17.15 3.91
CA SER A 2 14.03 17.53 2.55
C SER A 2 12.51 17.37 2.37
N GLN A 3 11.90 18.20 1.51
CA GLN A 3 10.45 18.12 1.24
C GLN A 3 10.01 16.71 0.82
N ALA A 4 10.82 16.02 0.01
CA ALA A 4 10.55 14.65 -0.43
C ALA A 4 10.40 13.68 0.75
N LYS A 5 11.23 13.84 1.80
CA LYS A 5 11.17 13.02 3.01
C LYS A 5 9.87 13.24 3.78
N VAL A 6 9.38 14.48 3.85
CA VAL A 6 8.10 14.82 4.52
C VAL A 6 6.91 14.18 3.79
N ILE A 7 6.88 14.25 2.46
CA ILE A 7 5.80 13.68 1.64
C ILE A 7 5.76 12.14 1.80
N ARG A 8 6.93 11.48 1.79
CA ARG A 8 7.04 10.04 2.00
C ARG A 8 6.46 9.62 3.36
N VAL A 9 6.89 10.26 4.44
CA VAL A 9 6.39 9.96 5.80
C VAL A 9 4.88 10.17 5.90
N ARG A 10 4.34 11.26 5.30
CA ARG A 10 2.88 11.50 5.26
C ARG A 10 2.12 10.43 4.47
N ARG A 11 2.71 9.85 3.43
CA ARG A 11 2.12 8.72 2.68
C ARG A 11 2.12 7.44 3.52
N GLU A 12 3.24 7.12 4.16
CA GLU A 12 3.37 5.92 5.00
C GLU A 12 2.38 5.94 6.18
N ARG A 13 2.24 7.09 6.87
CA ARG A 13 1.24 7.28 7.94
C ARG A 13 -0.18 7.03 7.46
N ARG A 14 -0.54 7.54 6.28
CA ARG A 14 -1.86 7.31 5.68
C ARG A 14 -2.08 5.84 5.31
N LYS A 15 -1.09 5.19 4.68
CA LYS A 15 -1.14 3.76 4.36
C LYS A 15 -1.37 2.92 5.62
N PHE A 16 -0.63 3.21 6.70
CA PHE A 16 -0.79 2.50 7.96
C PHE A 16 -2.18 2.68 8.57
N ARG A 17 -2.73 3.91 8.55
CA ARG A 17 -4.09 4.18 9.03
C ARG A 17 -5.15 3.41 8.25
N VAL A 18 -5.07 3.39 6.92
CA VAL A 18 -6.02 2.67 6.06
C VAL A 18 -5.95 1.16 6.31
N ARG A 19 -4.74 0.60 6.49
CA ARG A 19 -4.55 -0.82 6.80
C ARG A 19 -5.17 -1.28 8.12
N LYS A 20 -5.57 -0.38 9.01
CA LYS A 20 -6.33 -0.75 10.22
C LYS A 20 -7.75 -1.24 9.91
N GLY A 21 -8.38 -0.71 8.85
CA GLY A 21 -9.74 -1.08 8.45
C GLY A 21 -9.82 -1.92 7.18
N VAL A 22 -8.72 -2.01 6.43
CA VAL A 22 -8.65 -2.76 5.17
C VAL A 22 -7.64 -3.90 5.32
N GLN A 23 -8.14 -5.14 5.39
CA GLN A 23 -7.36 -6.37 5.31
C GLN A 23 -7.73 -7.14 4.04
N GLY A 24 -6.74 -7.81 3.45
CA GLY A 24 -6.91 -8.66 2.29
C GLY A 24 -6.97 -10.14 2.68
N THR A 25 -7.93 -10.87 2.13
CA THR A 25 -8.03 -12.33 2.21
C THR A 25 -7.78 -12.97 0.84
N ALA A 26 -7.68 -14.30 0.77
CA ALA A 26 -7.50 -14.99 -0.51
C ALA A 26 -8.62 -14.70 -1.54
N GLU A 27 -9.88 -14.61 -1.09
CA GLU A 27 -11.03 -14.28 -1.95
C GLU A 27 -11.13 -12.79 -2.27
N ARG A 28 -10.68 -11.93 -1.33
CA ARG A 28 -10.69 -10.47 -1.47
C ARG A 28 -9.32 -9.90 -1.10
N PRO A 29 -8.32 -10.02 -1.98
CA PRO A 29 -6.97 -9.55 -1.71
C PRO A 29 -6.92 -8.02 -1.62
N ARG A 30 -6.01 -7.52 -0.79
CA ARG A 30 -5.81 -6.09 -0.60
C ARG A 30 -4.98 -5.52 -1.75
N LEU A 31 -5.53 -4.52 -2.44
CA LEU A 31 -4.82 -3.78 -3.47
C LEU A 31 -3.89 -2.72 -2.87
N SER A 32 -2.59 -2.81 -3.12
CA SER A 32 -1.59 -1.83 -2.70
C SER A 32 -1.10 -1.02 -3.90
N VAL A 33 -1.38 0.28 -3.90
CA VAL A 33 -0.99 1.20 -4.99
C VAL A 33 0.26 2.01 -4.60
N PHE A 34 1.18 2.15 -5.55
CA PHE A 34 2.26 3.14 -5.53
C PHE A 34 2.21 4.00 -6.79
N ARG A 35 2.06 5.32 -6.62
CA ARG A 35 2.00 6.30 -7.72
C ARG A 35 3.21 7.22 -7.70
N SER A 36 3.89 7.27 -8.85
CA SER A 36 4.91 8.27 -9.19
C SER A 36 4.35 9.27 -10.21
N SER A 37 5.15 10.22 -10.68
CA SER A 37 4.78 11.11 -11.79
C SER A 37 4.73 10.40 -13.14
N LYS A 38 5.53 9.34 -13.31
CA LYS A 38 5.68 8.63 -14.60
C LYS A 38 4.79 7.40 -14.71
N HIS A 39 4.70 6.61 -13.64
CA HIS A 39 4.01 5.32 -13.64
C HIS A 39 3.23 5.07 -12.35
N ILE A 40 2.30 4.12 -12.44
CA ILE A 40 1.53 3.57 -11.33
C ILE A 40 1.85 2.08 -11.25
N TYR A 41 2.20 1.63 -10.05
CA TYR A 41 2.46 0.24 -9.73
C TYR A 41 1.41 -0.25 -8.74
N VAL A 42 0.97 -1.48 -8.92
CA VAL A 42 -0.11 -2.08 -8.13
C VAL A 42 0.28 -3.48 -7.73
N GLN A 43 -0.13 -3.90 -6.53
CA GLN A 43 0.09 -5.25 -6.01
C GLN A 43 -1.20 -5.76 -5.38
N LEU A 44 -1.53 -7.03 -5.62
CA LEU A 44 -2.59 -7.77 -4.93
C LEU A 44 -1.96 -8.62 -3.82
N ILE A 45 -2.36 -8.38 -2.58
CA ILE A 45 -1.74 -9.00 -1.41
C ILE A 45 -2.81 -9.74 -0.60
N ASP A 46 -2.56 -11.00 -0.30
CA ASP A 46 -3.26 -11.74 0.76
C ASP A 46 -2.51 -11.52 2.09
N ASP A 47 -3.18 -10.85 3.04
CA ASP A 47 -2.58 -10.53 4.33
C ASP A 47 -2.54 -11.74 5.28
N ILE A 48 -3.39 -12.77 5.05
CA ILE A 48 -3.41 -14.01 5.85
C ILE A 48 -2.23 -14.90 5.47
N ALA A 49 -2.11 -15.22 4.18
CA ALA A 49 -1.01 -16.02 3.66
C ALA A 49 0.31 -15.23 3.53
N ARG A 50 0.26 -13.90 3.75
CA ARG A 50 1.36 -12.95 3.53
C ARG A 50 2.00 -13.09 2.15
N LYS A 51 1.17 -13.38 1.14
CA LYS A 51 1.62 -13.66 -0.23
C LYS A 51 1.13 -12.55 -1.17
N THR A 52 2.04 -12.08 -2.02
CA THR A 52 1.68 -11.22 -3.15
C THR A 52 1.24 -12.13 -4.30
N LEU A 53 0.04 -11.89 -4.81
CA LEU A 53 -0.58 -12.68 -5.89
C LEU A 53 -0.19 -12.15 -7.26
N ALA A 54 -0.12 -10.81 -7.40
CA ALA A 54 0.27 -10.09 -8.62
C ALA A 54 0.83 -8.71 -8.28
#